data_AF-A0A4R1YR09-F1
#
_entry.id   AF-A0A4R1YR09-F1
#
_cell.length_a   1.000
_cell.length_b   1.000
_cell.length_c   1.000
_cell.angle_alpha   90.00
_cell.angle_beta   90.00
_cell.angle_gamma   90.00
#
_symmetry.space_group_name_H-M   'P 1'
#
loop_
_entity.id
_entity.type
_entity.pdbx_description
1 polymer ?
#
loop_
_entity_poly.entity_id
_entity_poly.type
_entity_poly.pdbx_seq_one_letter_code
_entity_poly.pdbx_strand_id
1 'polypeptide(L)'
;MSGQAKYDEHTELVEKMAETLGLDLTEEMMAGNWTPEDMRATVSRCLGCTDPAHCKGWLDDHEVGAEETPGYCRNKDLLEAMRARLVTA
;
A
#
# COMPACT_ATOMS: atom_id res chain seq x y z
N MET A 1 -9.38 10.71 19.32
CA MET A 1 -8.78 10.51 17.98
C MET A 1 -9.92 10.54 16.98
N SER A 2 -10.03 11.58 16.14
CA SER A 2 -11.09 11.65 15.11
C SER A 2 -10.85 10.59 14.04
N GLY A 3 -11.92 10.10 13.39
CA GLY A 3 -11.80 9.10 12.32
C GLY A 3 -10.95 9.55 11.13
N GLN A 4 -10.86 10.87 10.91
CA GLN A 4 -10.03 11.46 9.85
C GLN A 4 -8.54 11.19 10.05
N ALA A 5 -8.02 11.42 11.26
CA ALA A 5 -6.59 11.23 11.55
C ALA A 5 -6.14 9.78 11.32
N LYS A 6 -7.02 8.80 11.63
CA LYS A 6 -6.73 7.39 11.37
C LYS A 6 -6.71 7.07 9.87
N TYR A 7 -7.61 7.68 9.11
CA TYR A 7 -7.66 7.52 7.65
C TYR A 7 -6.41 8.07 6.99
N ASP A 8 -5.98 9.27 7.39
CA ASP A 8 -4.78 9.92 6.85
C ASP A 8 -3.52 9.08 7.16
N GLU A 9 -3.38 8.57 8.39
CA GLU A 9 -2.31 7.65 8.77
C GLU A 9 -2.27 6.39 7.89
N HIS A 10 -3.43 5.81 7.55
CA HIS A 10 -3.46 4.61 6.71
C HIS A 10 -3.25 4.94 5.23
N THR A 11 -3.51 6.18 4.81
CA THR A 11 -3.16 6.67 3.48
C THR A 11 -1.64 6.67 3.32
N GLU A 12 -0.93 7.25 4.29
CA GLU A 12 0.54 7.26 4.31
C GLU A 12 1.13 5.83 4.38
N LEU A 13 0.51 4.91 5.13
CA LEU A 13 0.97 3.52 5.18
C LEU A 13 0.80 2.77 3.85
N VAL A 14 -0.28 3.04 3.11
CA VAL A 14 -0.51 2.44 1.79
C VAL A 14 0.51 2.97 0.79
N GLU A 15 0.78 4.28 0.79
CA GLU A 15 1.78 4.91 -0.07
C GLU A 15 3.18 4.33 0.20
N LYS A 16 3.61 4.29 1.47
CA LYS A 16 4.90 3.70 1.84
C LYS A 16 5.01 2.23 1.44
N MET A 17 3.96 1.43 1.66
CA MET A 17 3.96 0.03 1.24
C MET A 17 4.12 -0.10 -0.28
N ALA A 18 3.46 0.75 -1.06
CA ALA A 18 3.62 0.76 -2.51
C ALA A 18 5.05 1.12 -2.91
N GLU A 19 5.62 2.18 -2.33
CA GLU A 19 7.01 2.60 -2.56
C GLU A 19 8.01 1.50 -2.20
N THR A 20 7.86 0.85 -1.03
CA THR A 20 8.69 -0.28 -0.60
C THR A 20 8.66 -1.44 -1.61
N LEU A 21 7.54 -1.65 -2.30
CA LEU A 21 7.42 -2.70 -3.33
C LEU A 21 7.93 -2.26 -4.72
N GLY A 22 8.37 -1.00 -4.85
CA GLY A 22 8.77 -0.39 -6.12
C GLY A 22 7.60 0.03 -7.01
N LEU A 23 6.41 0.26 -6.43
CA LEU A 23 5.24 0.75 -7.15
C LEU A 23 5.17 2.28 -7.08
N ASP A 24 5.24 2.95 -8.22
CA ASP A 24 4.96 4.39 -8.31
C ASP A 24 3.45 4.62 -8.54
N LEU A 25 2.70 4.79 -7.45
CA LEU A 25 1.26 5.07 -7.53
C LEU A 25 0.95 6.36 -8.28
N THR A 26 1.86 7.34 -8.29
CA THR A 26 1.66 8.60 -9.02
C THR A 26 1.72 8.35 -10.52
N GLU A 27 2.71 7.57 -10.97
CA GLU A 27 2.81 7.15 -12.37
C GLU A 27 1.58 6.34 -12.78
N GLU A 28 1.12 5.40 -11.94
CA GLU A 28 -0.07 4.60 -12.24
C GLU A 28 -1.36 5.43 -12.32
N MET A 29 -1.46 6.50 -11.53
CA MET A 29 -2.54 7.47 -11.65
C MET A 29 -2.47 8.25 -12.96
N MET A 30 -1.27 8.71 -13.34
CA MET A 30 -1.07 9.41 -14.61
C MET A 30 -1.35 8.50 -15.82
N ALA A 31 -1.00 7.23 -15.72
CA ALA A 31 -1.28 6.21 -16.74
C ALA A 31 -2.76 5.79 -16.78
N GLY A 32 -3.57 6.16 -15.78
CA GLY A 32 -4.98 5.81 -15.67
C GLY A 32 -5.25 4.38 -15.19
N ASN A 33 -4.24 3.69 -14.68
CA ASN A 33 -4.34 2.33 -14.13
C ASN A 33 -4.67 2.32 -12.63
N TRP A 34 -4.55 3.47 -11.96
CA TRP A 34 -4.90 3.68 -10.55
C TRP A 34 -5.75 4.92 -10.40
N THR A 35 -6.85 4.82 -9.66
CA THR A 35 -7.77 5.95 -9.43
C THR A 35 -7.79 6.41 -7.98
N PRO A 36 -8.24 7.65 -7.70
CA PRO A 36 -8.52 8.09 -6.33
C PRO A 36 -9.53 7.16 -5.61
N GLU A 37 -10.49 6.58 -6.32
CA GLU A 37 -11.41 5.58 -5.76
C GLU A 37 -10.68 4.28 -5.35
N ASP A 38 -9.73 3.81 -6.15
CA ASP A 38 -8.91 2.64 -5.83
C ASP A 38 -8.06 2.89 -4.58
N MET A 39 -7.47 4.09 -4.47
CA MET A 39 -6.75 4.51 -3.26
C MET A 39 -7.66 4.47 -2.04
N ARG A 40 -8.84 5.07 -2.12
CA ARG A 40 -9.82 5.07 -1.03
C ARG A 40 -10.26 3.66 -0.62
N ALA A 41 -10.47 2.77 -1.59
CA ALA A 41 -10.82 1.37 -1.33
C ALA A 41 -9.66 0.62 -0.66
N THR A 42 -8.42 0.89 -1.07
CA THR A 42 -7.19 0.31 -0.51
C THR A 42 -6.93 0.75 0.92
N VAL A 43 -7.11 2.03 1.21
CA VAL A 43 -7.04 2.57 2.57
C VAL A 43 -8.15 1.98 3.44
N SER A 44 -9.37 1.85 2.91
CA SER A 44 -10.49 1.23 3.64
C SER A 44 -10.23 -0.23 4.01
N ARG A 45 -9.59 -1.02 3.12
CA ARG A 45 -9.12 -2.38 3.43
C ARG A 45 -8.00 -2.38 4.47
N CYS A 46 -7.06 -1.45 4.34
CA CYS A 46 -5.94 -1.29 5.28
C CYS A 46 -6.42 -0.96 6.69
N LEU A 47 -7.43 -0.09 6.82
CA LEU A 47 -8.06 0.26 8.10
C LEU A 47 -8.70 -0.93 8.84
N GLY A 48 -9.04 -1.99 8.10
CA GLY A 48 -9.53 -3.27 8.63
C GLY A 48 -8.42 -4.27 8.97
N CYS A 49 -7.14 -3.90 8.82
CA CYS A 49 -6.02 -4.72 9.27
C CYS A 49 -6.03 -4.82 10.81
N THR A 50 -5.62 -5.98 11.32
CA THR A 50 -5.61 -6.27 12.75
C THR A 50 -4.34 -5.81 13.44
N ASP A 51 -3.28 -5.48 12.71
CA ASP A 51 -1.97 -5.14 13.28
C ASP A 51 -1.21 -4.05 12.49
N PRO A 52 -1.63 -2.77 12.61
CA PRO A 52 -0.92 -1.66 11.98
C PRO A 52 0.46 -1.36 12.62
N ALA A 53 0.70 -1.80 13.87
CA ALA A 53 1.99 -1.61 14.52
C ALA A 53 3.07 -2.50 13.89
N HIS A 54 2.72 -3.76 13.59
CA HIS A 54 3.61 -4.67 12.86
C HIS A 54 3.85 -4.19 11.43
N CYS A 55 2.83 -3.61 10.77
CA CYS A 55 2.99 -2.99 9.45
C CYS A 55 4.10 -1.93 9.44
N LYS A 56 4.10 -1.03 10.44
CA LYS A 56 5.14 0.00 10.56
C LYS A 56 6.52 -0.60 10.78
N GLY A 57 6.66 -1.52 11.73
CA GLY A 57 7.95 -2.17 11.98
C GLY A 57 8.48 -2.91 10.74
N TRP A 58 7.59 -3.59 10.01
CA TRP A 58 7.97 -4.25 8.76
C TRP A 58 8.44 -3.24 7.70
N LEU A 59 7.74 -2.09 7.54
CA LEU A 59 8.15 -1.04 6.61
C LEU A 59 9.51 -0.43 6.99
N ASP A 60 9.73 -0.18 8.28
CA ASP A 60 11.00 0.34 8.79
C ASP A 60 12.16 -0.65 8.55
N ASP A 61 11.89 -1.97 8.64
CA ASP A 61 12.88 -3.02 8.36
C ASP A 61 13.18 -3.17 6.84
N HIS A 62 12.30 -2.67 5.96
CA HIS A 62 12.38 -2.82 4.51
C HIS A 62 12.51 -1.48 3.77
N GLU A 63 13.19 -0.50 4.36
CA GLU A 63 13.46 0.81 3.73
C GLU A 63 14.21 0.70 2.39
N VAL A 64 15.00 -0.36 2.20
CA VAL A 64 15.74 -0.63 0.94
C VAL A 64 14.87 -1.26 -0.15
N GLY A 65 13.61 -1.57 0.17
CA GLY A 65 12.66 -2.23 -0.72
C GLY A 65 12.40 -3.70 -0.37
N ALA A 66 11.30 -4.22 -0.90
CA ALA A 66 10.86 -5.61 -0.75
C ALA A 66 10.23 -6.12 -2.05
N GLU A 67 10.30 -7.44 -2.27
CA GLU A 67 9.67 -8.05 -3.45
C GLU A 67 8.21 -8.44 -3.22
N GLU A 68 7.82 -8.59 -1.96
CA GLU A 68 6.51 -9.10 -1.54
C GLU A 68 6.04 -8.43 -0.24
N THR A 69 4.73 -8.42 -0.05
CA THR A 69 4.10 -7.84 1.14
C THR A 69 4.19 -8.81 2.32
N PRO A 70 4.10 -8.33 3.57
CA PRO A 70 3.97 -9.23 4.70
C PRO A 70 2.67 -10.04 4.58
N GLY A 71 2.70 -11.30 4.99
CA GLY A 71 1.59 -12.24 4.78
C GLY A 71 0.25 -11.84 5.42
N TYR A 72 0.25 -10.91 6.38
CA TYR A 72 -0.96 -10.36 6.99
C TYR A 72 -1.53 -9.12 6.25
N CYS A 73 -0.83 -8.62 5.22
CA CYS A 73 -1.25 -7.44 4.49
C CYS A 73 -2.59 -7.69 3.79
N ARG A 74 -3.62 -6.91 4.14
CA ARG A 74 -4.95 -6.99 3.51
C ARG A 74 -4.96 -6.59 2.05
N ASN A 75 -3.92 -5.87 1.60
CA ASN A 75 -3.75 -5.44 0.23
C ASN A 75 -2.72 -6.29 -0.53
N LYS A 76 -2.27 -7.42 0.05
CA LYS A 76 -1.26 -8.33 -0.53
C LYS A 76 -1.54 -8.64 -2.00
N ASP A 77 -2.67 -9.28 -2.26
CA ASP A 77 -3.02 -9.76 -3.60
C ASP A 77 -3.08 -8.61 -4.63
N LEU A 78 -3.58 -7.44 -4.21
CA LEU A 78 -3.67 -6.26 -5.08
C LEU A 78 -2.28 -5.70 -5.42
N LEU A 79 -1.46 -5.44 -4.41
CA LEU A 79 -0.15 -4.80 -4.58
C LEU A 79 0.80 -5.73 -5.34
N GLU A 80 0.75 -7.03 -5.05
CA GLU A 80 1.55 -8.03 -5.76
C GLU A 80 1.09 -8.19 -7.21
N ALA A 81 -0.21 -8.13 -7.50
CA ALA A 81 -0.72 -8.11 -8.86
C ALA A 81 -0.29 -6.85 -9.64
N MET A 82 -0.34 -5.67 -9.00
CA MET A 82 0.17 -4.42 -9.59
C MET A 82 1.66 -4.52 -9.91
N ARG A 83 2.45 -5.06 -8.97
CA ARG A 83 3.89 -5.26 -9.15
C ARG A 83 4.19 -6.24 -10.28
N ALA A 84 3.48 -7.36 -10.32
CA ALA A 84 3.64 -8.35 -11.38
C ALA A 84 3.36 -7.73 -12.77
N ARG A 85 2.31 -6.91 -12.89
CA ARG A 85 2.01 -6.19 -14.14
C ARG A 85 3.17 -5.29 -14.57
N LEU A 86 3.74 -4.52 -13.64
CA LEU A 86 4.85 -3.61 -13.91
C LEU A 86 6.15 -4.31 -14.29
N VAL A 87 6.48 -5.45 -13.65
CA VAL A 87 7.68 -6.23 -13.99
C VAL A 87 7.58 -6.87 -15.38
N THR A 88 6.36 -7.10 -15.87
CA THR A 88 6.11 -7.68 -17.20
C THR A 88 5.90 -6.66 -18.33
N ALA A 89 5.79 -5.38 -18.00
CA ALA A 89 5.58 -4.29 -18.95
C ALA A 89 6.92 -3.77 -19.50
#